data_AF-A0A952UVI2-F1
#
_entry.id   AF-A0A952UVI2-F1
#
_cell.length_a   1.000
_cell.length_b   1.000
_cell.length_c   1.000
_cell.angle_alpha   90.00
_cell.angle_beta   90.00
_cell.angle_gamma   90.00
#
_symmetry.space_group_name_H-M   'P 1'
#
loop_
_entity.id
_entity.type
_entity.pdbx_description
1 polymer ?
#
loop_
_entity_poly.entity_id
_entity_poly.type
_entity_poly.pdbx_seq_one_letter_code
_entity_poly.pdbx_strand_id
1 'polypeptide(L)'
;MGSAGATQAPPVLPSARSASSVASPEDPSAALGDTRGGEHDEPSAEQRALFSALFSARFAQLSEPDRSFFSDNYVSNETSYLQVAAQLARGRPGGAYLGVGPEQNFSYIAKARPERAYILDIRRGNALLHLLYKAIFAESPGRLTFLARLMGHDGALEAAGRKAPSAEHPEGVAQVIARLPEGRPAPDEAARVHARLARHIEALGVKLSEADRETLWRAHQAFIDAGLGLRFTLHEENGRSYPSLEELLSARHQGQGSFLETAEDYAFVKALQDSHRVIPVVGDFAGEHALRQIAAELRRDALPVRVFYTSNVEQYLAEPATWARWVANLKALPTEPDSVFVRAYLDQGRRHPAQLPGHRTATLLQRFEAFHARQATRGYRSFWELVSDTDDSP
;
A
#
# COMPACT_ATOMS: atom_id res chain seq x y z
N MET A 1 -61.42 -9.62 -49.04
CA MET A 1 -61.54 -11.03 -48.59
C MET A 1 -60.11 -11.57 -48.57
N GLY A 2 -59.42 -11.65 -47.43
CA GLY A 2 -59.45 -12.78 -46.48
C GLY A 2 -58.82 -14.02 -47.15
N SER A 3 -57.76 -14.69 -46.71
CA SER A 3 -57.24 -15.05 -45.37
C SER A 3 -55.73 -15.40 -45.49
N ALA A 4 -54.86 -15.12 -44.51
CA ALA A 4 -54.41 -16.03 -43.42
C ALA A 4 -54.34 -17.52 -43.82
N GLY A 5 -53.31 -18.32 -43.56
CA GLY A 5 -52.08 -18.25 -42.75
C GLY A 5 -51.75 -19.68 -42.29
N ALA A 6 -50.47 -20.09 -42.24
CA ALA A 6 -49.99 -21.17 -41.37
C ALA A 6 -48.45 -21.29 -41.45
N THR A 7 -47.82 -21.03 -40.32
CA THR A 7 -46.41 -21.24 -39.96
C THR A 7 -46.11 -22.73 -39.71
N GLN A 8 -45.02 -23.25 -40.27
CA GLN A 8 -44.37 -24.49 -39.81
C GLN A 8 -42.89 -24.21 -39.50
N ALA A 9 -42.46 -24.60 -38.31
CA ALA A 9 -41.10 -24.47 -37.80
C ALA A 9 -40.17 -25.58 -38.33
N PRO A 10 -38.88 -25.31 -38.57
CA PRO A 10 -37.91 -26.31 -39.00
C PRO A 10 -37.33 -27.14 -37.81
N PRO A 11 -36.77 -28.32 -38.08
CA PRO A 11 -36.46 -29.34 -37.07
C PRO A 11 -35.15 -29.06 -36.30
N VAL A 12 -35.14 -29.53 -35.05
CA VAL A 12 -34.03 -29.49 -34.09
C VAL A 12 -32.94 -30.50 -34.47
N LEU A 13 -31.69 -30.06 -34.57
CA LEU A 13 -30.50 -30.91 -34.72
C LEU A 13 -29.85 -31.19 -33.36
N PRO A 14 -29.30 -32.40 -33.13
CA PRO A 14 -28.78 -32.81 -31.82
C PRO A 14 -27.39 -32.26 -31.50
N SER A 15 -27.20 -32.05 -30.21
CA SER A 15 -25.99 -31.68 -29.47
C SER A 15 -24.75 -32.49 -29.86
N ALA A 16 -23.67 -31.79 -30.23
CA ALA A 16 -22.32 -32.34 -30.33
C ALA A 16 -21.51 -31.95 -29.08
N ARG A 17 -21.09 -32.95 -28.31
CA ARG A 17 -20.17 -32.83 -27.19
C ARG A 17 -18.71 -32.74 -27.66
N SER A 18 -18.00 -31.82 -27.02
CA SER A 18 -16.58 -31.82 -26.62
C SER A 18 -15.47 -32.06 -27.65
N ALA A 19 -14.65 -31.02 -27.85
CA ALA A 19 -13.21 -31.16 -28.00
C ALA A 19 -12.51 -30.12 -27.11
N SER A 20 -11.87 -30.64 -26.05
CA SER A 20 -10.74 -30.12 -25.26
C SER A 20 -10.40 -28.61 -25.35
N SER A 21 -10.79 -27.85 -24.32
CA SER A 21 -10.09 -26.63 -23.93
C SER A 21 -8.92 -27.01 -23.02
N VAL A 22 -7.70 -26.68 -23.44
CA VAL A 22 -6.53 -26.69 -22.56
C VAL A 22 -6.81 -25.69 -21.43
N ALA A 23 -6.91 -26.20 -20.20
CA ALA A 23 -7.10 -25.37 -19.02
C ALA A 23 -5.84 -24.52 -18.79
N SER A 24 -6.00 -23.20 -18.87
CA SER A 24 -5.05 -22.25 -18.29
C SER A 24 -5.04 -22.45 -16.77
N PRO A 25 -3.89 -22.31 -16.07
CA PRO A 25 -3.85 -22.53 -14.63
C PRO A 25 -4.76 -21.52 -13.93
N GLU A 26 -5.76 -22.03 -13.20
CA GLU A 26 -6.62 -21.26 -12.30
C GLU A 26 -5.73 -20.52 -11.27
N ASP A 27 -6.07 -19.26 -10.97
CA ASP A 27 -5.37 -18.46 -9.95
C ASP A 27 -5.62 -19.09 -8.56
N PRO A 28 -4.60 -19.65 -7.89
CA PRO A 28 -4.77 -20.24 -6.56
C PRO A 28 -5.20 -19.20 -5.50
N SER A 29 -5.09 -17.90 -5.82
CA SER A 29 -5.60 -16.80 -4.99
C SER A 29 -7.12 -16.80 -4.86
N ALA A 30 -7.87 -17.35 -5.82
CA ALA A 30 -9.32 -17.36 -5.80
C ALA A 30 -9.90 -18.42 -4.83
N ALA A 31 -9.08 -19.39 -4.41
CA ALA A 31 -9.45 -20.40 -3.42
C ALA A 31 -9.53 -19.86 -1.98
N LEU A 32 -9.14 -18.61 -1.75
CA LEU A 32 -9.33 -17.91 -0.47
C LEU A 32 -10.72 -17.26 -0.45
N GLY A 33 -11.76 -18.09 -0.41
CA GLY A 33 -13.14 -17.65 -0.15
C GLY A 33 -13.29 -17.12 1.28
N ASP A 34 -14.29 -16.24 1.45
CA ASP A 34 -14.80 -15.65 2.72
C ASP A 34 -14.69 -16.62 3.91
N THR A 35 -13.63 -16.52 4.73
CA THR A 35 -13.48 -17.32 5.94
C THR A 35 -14.19 -16.64 7.11
N ARG A 36 -15.52 -16.68 7.08
CA ARG A 36 -16.34 -16.58 8.28
C ARG A 36 -16.64 -17.99 8.78
N GLY A 37 -15.78 -18.48 9.68
CA GLY A 37 -16.03 -19.65 10.53
C GLY A 37 -15.58 -20.99 9.96
N GLY A 38 -14.31 -21.34 10.21
CA GLY A 38 -13.77 -22.69 10.03
C GLY A 38 -12.34 -22.73 10.58
N GLU A 39 -11.99 -23.78 11.34
CA GLU A 39 -10.64 -23.97 11.87
C GLU A 39 -9.61 -23.87 10.73
N HIS A 40 -8.70 -22.89 10.81
CA HIS A 40 -7.69 -22.67 9.78
C HIS A 40 -6.54 -23.66 9.99
N ASP A 41 -6.47 -24.71 9.18
CA ASP A 41 -5.24 -25.49 9.04
C ASP A 41 -4.13 -24.58 8.49
N GLU A 42 -2.95 -24.61 9.10
CA GLU A 42 -1.79 -23.88 8.60
C GLU A 42 -1.47 -24.34 7.16
N PRO A 43 -1.17 -23.43 6.22
CA PRO A 43 -0.84 -23.80 4.84
C PRO A 43 0.31 -24.78 4.79
N SER A 44 0.21 -25.84 3.98
CA SER A 44 1.28 -26.81 3.79
C SER A 44 2.56 -26.16 3.25
N ALA A 45 3.70 -26.86 3.36
CA ALA A 45 4.96 -26.37 2.80
C ALA A 45 4.86 -26.10 1.28
N GLU A 46 4.12 -26.94 0.56
CA GLU A 46 3.87 -26.78 -0.88
C GLU A 46 3.00 -25.55 -1.17
N GLN A 47 1.95 -25.32 -0.37
CA GLN A 47 1.11 -24.12 -0.50
C GLN A 47 1.91 -22.84 -0.23
N ARG A 48 2.75 -22.82 0.81
CA ARG A 48 3.64 -21.68 1.10
C ARG A 48 4.63 -21.39 -0.03
N ALA A 49 5.20 -22.44 -0.62
CA ALA A 49 6.10 -22.31 -1.77
C ALA A 49 5.36 -21.75 -3.00
N LEU A 50 4.14 -22.24 -3.27
CA LEU A 50 3.28 -21.72 -4.34
C LEU A 50 2.93 -20.25 -4.13
N PHE A 51 2.51 -19.86 -2.93
CA PHE A 51 2.19 -18.46 -2.62
C PHE A 51 3.39 -17.53 -2.77
N SER A 52 4.57 -17.99 -2.36
CA SER A 52 5.83 -17.25 -2.57
C SER A 52 6.15 -17.09 -4.06
N ALA A 53 6.02 -18.17 -4.84
CA ALA A 53 6.25 -18.12 -6.29
C ALA A 53 5.27 -17.17 -7.00
N LEU A 54 3.98 -17.20 -6.64
CA LEU A 54 2.97 -16.27 -7.16
C LEU A 54 3.29 -14.82 -6.78
N PHE A 55 3.70 -14.58 -5.53
CA PHE A 55 4.12 -13.26 -5.08
C PHE A 55 5.31 -12.74 -5.89
N SER A 56 6.37 -13.53 -6.04
CA SER A 56 7.54 -13.13 -6.82
C SER A 56 7.20 -12.92 -8.30
N ALA A 57 6.29 -13.73 -8.87
CA ALA A 57 5.83 -13.54 -10.24
C ALA A 57 5.08 -12.21 -10.39
N ARG A 58 4.15 -11.88 -9.49
CA ARG A 58 3.46 -10.59 -9.48
C ARG A 58 4.43 -9.42 -9.30
N PHE A 59 5.36 -9.51 -8.34
CA PHE A 59 6.38 -8.48 -8.14
C PHE A 59 7.16 -8.18 -9.43
N ALA A 60 7.58 -9.22 -10.17
CA ALA A 60 8.31 -9.06 -11.42
C ALA A 60 7.43 -8.59 -12.59
N GLN A 61 6.23 -9.16 -12.75
CA GLN A 61 5.35 -8.89 -13.89
C GLN A 61 4.69 -7.52 -13.83
N LEU A 62 4.34 -7.05 -12.64
CA LEU A 62 3.69 -5.75 -12.46
C LEU A 62 4.71 -4.59 -12.51
N SER A 63 5.98 -4.86 -12.21
CA SER A 63 7.00 -3.81 -12.10
C SER A 63 7.55 -3.33 -13.45
N GLU A 64 7.92 -2.05 -13.47
CA GLU A 64 8.63 -1.33 -14.54
C GLU A 64 10.13 -1.20 -14.24
N PRO A 65 10.96 -0.76 -15.21
CA PRO A 65 12.33 -0.33 -14.95
C PRO A 65 12.41 0.82 -13.94
N ASP A 66 13.47 0.81 -13.13
CA ASP A 66 13.75 1.83 -12.11
C ASP A 66 13.92 3.24 -12.71
N ARG A 67 13.51 4.26 -11.94
CA ARG A 67 13.75 5.68 -12.27
C ARG A 67 14.18 6.46 -11.04
N SER A 68 14.90 7.55 -11.30
CA SER A 68 15.40 8.43 -10.25
C SER A 68 14.34 9.38 -9.70
N PHE A 69 14.46 9.71 -8.42
CA PHE A 69 13.75 10.79 -7.74
C PHE A 69 14.76 11.63 -6.94
N PHE A 70 14.45 12.88 -6.64
CA PHE A 70 15.37 13.83 -6.02
C PHE A 70 15.56 13.64 -4.50
N SER A 71 15.10 12.52 -3.94
CA SER A 71 15.28 12.22 -2.52
C SER A 71 15.17 10.74 -2.17
N ASP A 72 15.92 10.33 -1.16
CA ASP A 72 15.85 9.02 -0.52
C ASP A 72 14.82 9.06 0.63
N ASN A 73 13.59 8.65 0.33
CA ASN A 73 12.47 8.75 1.29
C ASN A 73 12.18 7.40 1.90
N TYR A 74 12.66 7.17 3.12
CA TYR A 74 12.33 5.98 3.91
C TYR A 74 11.09 6.16 4.79
N VAL A 75 10.71 7.41 5.07
CA VAL A 75 9.52 7.77 5.85
C VAL A 75 8.74 8.89 5.17
N SER A 76 7.44 9.00 5.46
CA SER A 76 6.61 10.11 5.00
C SER A 76 7.07 11.46 5.57
N ASN A 77 6.65 12.55 4.95
CA ASN A 77 6.79 13.91 5.51
C ASN A 77 5.44 14.59 5.76
N GLU A 78 4.34 13.84 5.64
CA GLU A 78 2.98 14.36 5.68
C GLU A 78 2.45 14.40 7.11
N THR A 79 2.61 15.53 7.80
CA THR A 79 2.13 15.64 9.19
C THR A 79 0.61 15.48 9.35
N SER A 80 -0.18 15.70 8.29
CA SER A 80 -1.64 15.57 8.31
C SER A 80 -2.16 14.25 7.75
N TYR A 81 -1.31 13.24 7.50
CA TYR A 81 -1.70 12.02 6.78
C TYR A 81 -2.95 11.32 7.36
N LEU A 82 -3.20 11.41 8.67
CA LEU A 82 -4.38 10.84 9.33
C LEU A 82 -5.67 11.68 9.21
N GLN A 83 -5.64 12.85 8.57
CA GLN A 83 -6.78 13.76 8.48
C GLN A 83 -8.02 13.10 7.86
N VAL A 84 -7.82 12.20 6.89
CA VAL A 84 -8.91 11.45 6.24
C VAL A 84 -9.13 10.04 6.84
N ALA A 85 -8.33 9.62 7.81
CA ALA A 85 -8.34 8.24 8.32
C ALA A 85 -9.70 7.84 8.90
N ALA A 86 -10.40 8.77 9.57
CA ALA A 86 -11.73 8.52 10.12
C ALA A 86 -12.80 8.39 9.05
N GLN A 87 -12.64 9.02 7.88
CA GLN A 87 -13.52 8.84 6.72
C GLN A 87 -13.27 7.47 6.07
N LEU A 88 -11.99 7.09 5.90
CA LEU A 88 -11.63 5.77 5.37
C LEU A 88 -12.14 4.63 6.25
N ALA A 89 -12.02 4.75 7.58
CA ALA A 89 -12.52 3.74 8.53
C ALA A 89 -14.05 3.59 8.53
N ARG A 90 -14.79 4.62 8.09
CA ARG A 90 -16.25 4.57 7.91
C ARG A 90 -16.66 4.11 6.51
N GLY A 91 -15.71 4.06 5.57
CA GLY A 91 -15.93 3.58 4.22
C GLY A 91 -16.22 2.08 4.16
N ARG A 92 -16.63 1.60 3.00
CA ARG A 92 -16.86 0.18 2.77
C ARG A 92 -15.51 -0.57 2.80
N PRO A 93 -15.35 -1.63 3.62
CA PRO A 93 -14.15 -2.45 3.60
C PRO A 93 -14.08 -3.33 2.35
N GLY A 94 -12.91 -3.91 2.09
CA GLY A 94 -12.66 -4.81 0.96
C GLY A 94 -12.17 -4.10 -0.30
N GLY A 95 -12.24 -4.77 -1.45
CA GLY A 95 -11.70 -4.24 -2.70
C GLY A 95 -10.18 -4.06 -2.70
N ALA A 96 -9.68 -3.25 -3.62
CA ALA A 96 -8.25 -2.97 -3.76
C ALA A 96 -7.84 -1.60 -3.20
N TYR A 97 -6.69 -1.57 -2.54
CA TYR A 97 -5.97 -0.35 -2.18
C TYR A 97 -4.80 -0.14 -3.13
N LEU A 98 -4.64 1.07 -3.65
CA LEU A 98 -3.45 1.51 -4.36
C LEU A 98 -2.83 2.66 -3.57
N GLY A 99 -1.50 2.74 -3.52
CA GLY A 99 -0.86 3.86 -2.86
C GLY A 99 0.59 4.07 -3.28
N VAL A 100 1.08 5.32 -3.18
CA VAL A 100 2.50 5.64 -3.33
C VAL A 100 3.23 5.55 -1.99
N GLY A 101 4.44 5.01 -1.95
CA GLY A 101 5.19 4.77 -0.71
C GLY A 101 5.52 6.01 0.13
N PRO A 102 6.07 5.83 1.35
CA PRO A 102 6.38 4.55 1.98
C PRO A 102 5.34 4.05 3.01
N GLU A 103 5.56 4.21 4.31
CA GLU A 103 4.91 3.48 5.41
C GLU A 103 3.51 3.98 5.78
N GLN A 104 3.15 5.23 5.45
CA GLN A 104 1.82 5.80 5.68
C GLN A 104 0.71 4.97 5.01
N ASN A 105 1.05 4.24 3.94
CA ASN A 105 0.20 3.23 3.31
C ASN A 105 -0.35 2.21 4.32
N PHE A 106 0.46 1.74 5.27
CA PHE A 106 0.01 0.74 6.24
C PHE A 106 -1.11 1.27 7.15
N SER A 107 -1.05 2.56 7.50
CA SER A 107 -2.12 3.21 8.27
C SER A 107 -3.40 3.30 7.44
N TYR A 108 -3.31 3.66 6.16
CA TYR A 108 -4.48 3.67 5.28
C TYR A 108 -5.04 2.28 5.01
N ILE A 109 -4.20 1.27 4.81
CA ILE A 109 -4.59 -0.14 4.68
C ILE A 109 -5.31 -0.61 5.95
N ALA A 110 -4.79 -0.26 7.13
CA ALA A 110 -5.44 -0.60 8.39
C ALA A 110 -6.85 0.01 8.52
N LYS A 111 -7.06 1.23 8.00
CA LYS A 111 -8.38 1.90 8.09
C LYS A 111 -9.34 1.48 6.98
N ALA A 112 -8.85 1.35 5.75
CA ALA A 112 -9.67 0.97 4.60
C ALA A 112 -9.98 -0.53 4.56
N ARG A 113 -9.19 -1.36 5.27
CA ARG A 113 -9.34 -2.81 5.35
C ARG A 113 -9.53 -3.49 3.97
N PRO A 114 -8.62 -3.28 2.99
CA PRO A 114 -8.77 -3.83 1.65
C PRO A 114 -8.52 -5.34 1.61
N GLU A 115 -9.03 -6.00 0.57
CA GLU A 115 -8.71 -7.40 0.27
C GLU A 115 -7.32 -7.57 -0.35
N ARG A 116 -6.85 -6.55 -1.10
CA ARG A 116 -5.53 -6.53 -1.74
C ARG A 116 -4.98 -5.12 -1.80
N ALA A 117 -3.67 -4.96 -1.61
CA ALA A 117 -3.00 -3.68 -1.66
C ALA A 117 -1.81 -3.70 -2.63
N TYR A 118 -1.68 -2.65 -3.43
CA TYR A 118 -0.53 -2.40 -4.29
C TYR A 118 0.13 -1.11 -3.83
N ILE A 119 1.42 -1.18 -3.52
CA ILE A 119 2.20 0.01 -3.16
C ILE A 119 3.17 0.28 -4.30
N LEU A 120 2.92 1.34 -5.05
CA LEU A 120 3.62 1.70 -6.27
C LEU A 120 4.58 2.85 -6.00
N ASP A 121 5.80 2.77 -6.51
CA ASP A 121 6.71 3.91 -6.51
C ASP A 121 7.58 3.83 -7.75
N ILE A 122 7.99 4.98 -8.29
CA ILE A 122 8.82 5.01 -9.49
C ILE A 122 10.23 4.43 -9.23
N ARG A 123 10.63 4.35 -7.96
CA ARG A 123 11.93 3.86 -7.50
C ARG A 123 11.87 2.41 -7.07
N ARG A 124 12.79 1.60 -7.58
CA ARG A 124 13.08 0.25 -7.11
C ARG A 124 13.47 0.22 -5.64
N GLY A 125 14.19 1.25 -5.15
CA GLY A 125 14.55 1.37 -3.74
C GLY A 125 13.34 1.38 -2.80
N ASN A 126 12.23 1.99 -3.19
CA ASN A 126 11.01 2.00 -2.39
C ASN A 126 10.30 0.62 -2.40
N ALA A 127 10.28 -0.05 -3.55
CA ALA A 127 9.77 -1.42 -3.63
C ALA A 127 10.59 -2.39 -2.75
N LEU A 128 11.93 -2.24 -2.72
CA LEU A 128 12.82 -2.97 -1.82
C LEU A 128 12.56 -2.64 -0.34
N LEU A 129 12.33 -1.36 0.00
CA LEU A 129 11.93 -0.96 1.35
C LEU A 129 10.63 -1.67 1.80
N HIS A 130 9.65 -1.80 0.91
CA HIS A 130 8.43 -2.54 1.23
C HIS A 130 8.64 -4.06 1.34
N LEU A 131 9.62 -4.64 0.63
CA LEU A 131 10.06 -6.02 0.87
C LEU A 131 10.73 -6.18 2.24
N LEU A 132 11.53 -5.18 2.67
CA LEU A 132 12.08 -5.14 4.03
C LEU A 132 10.96 -5.09 5.08
N TYR A 133 9.97 -4.19 4.92
CA TYR A 133 8.80 -4.16 5.80
C TYR A 133 8.05 -5.49 5.83
N LYS A 134 7.84 -6.13 4.66
CA LYS A 134 7.18 -7.45 4.57
C LYS A 134 7.91 -8.51 5.39
N ALA A 135 9.24 -8.58 5.30
CA ALA A 135 10.05 -9.49 6.12
C ALA A 135 9.95 -9.16 7.62
N ILE A 136 9.95 -7.87 7.98
CA ILE A 136 9.78 -7.43 9.38
C ILE A 136 8.41 -7.86 9.91
N PHE A 137 7.32 -7.65 9.17
CA PHE A 137 5.98 -8.10 9.55
C PHE A 137 5.90 -9.61 9.73
N ALA A 138 6.51 -10.37 8.81
CA ALA A 138 6.48 -11.82 8.85
C ALA A 138 7.17 -12.36 10.12
N GLU A 139 8.30 -11.76 10.51
CA GLU A 139 9.01 -12.18 11.72
C GLU A 139 8.39 -11.63 13.02
N SER A 140 7.55 -10.59 12.96
CA SER A 140 7.11 -9.82 14.13
C SER A 140 5.68 -10.16 14.55
N PRO A 141 5.49 -10.96 15.62
CA PRO A 141 4.14 -11.31 16.10
C PRO A 141 3.37 -10.09 16.61
N GLY A 142 4.08 -9.09 17.16
CA GLY A 142 3.50 -7.90 17.74
C GLY A 142 4.22 -6.61 17.38
N ARG A 143 3.57 -5.50 17.73
CA ARG A 143 3.98 -4.12 17.44
C ARG A 143 5.35 -3.76 18.04
N LEU A 144 5.65 -4.22 19.25
CA LEU A 144 6.94 -3.99 19.90
C LEU A 144 8.07 -4.68 19.12
N THR A 145 7.86 -5.94 18.77
CA THR A 145 8.84 -6.72 18.03
C THR A 145 9.05 -6.17 16.62
N PHE A 146 7.98 -5.64 15.98
CA PHE A 146 8.07 -4.95 14.70
C PHE A 146 9.00 -3.74 14.77
N LEU A 147 8.78 -2.83 15.73
CA LEU A 147 9.61 -1.63 15.88
C LEU A 147 11.05 -1.97 16.26
N ALA A 148 11.24 -2.95 17.14
CA ALA A 148 12.58 -3.41 17.52
C ALA A 148 13.37 -3.88 16.28
N ARG A 149 12.77 -4.76 15.47
CA ARG A 149 13.42 -5.27 14.25
C ARG A 149 13.61 -4.20 13.18
N LEU A 150 12.69 -3.24 13.06
CA LEU A 150 12.84 -2.10 12.16
C LEU A 150 14.11 -1.30 12.47
N MET A 151 14.46 -1.17 13.76
CA MET A 151 15.68 -0.48 14.22
C MET A 151 16.87 -1.43 14.44
N GLY A 152 16.79 -2.68 13.94
CA GLY A 152 17.86 -3.68 14.01
C GLY A 152 18.11 -4.33 15.36
N HIS A 153 17.24 -4.14 16.36
CA HIS A 153 17.30 -4.89 17.61
C HIS A 153 16.73 -6.30 17.41
N ASP A 154 17.26 -7.27 18.14
CA ASP A 154 16.71 -8.62 18.11
C ASP A 154 15.33 -8.65 18.78
N GLY A 155 14.41 -9.37 18.15
CA GLY A 155 12.99 -9.39 18.52
C GLY A 155 12.66 -10.17 19.79
N ALA A 156 13.66 -10.59 20.57
CA ALA A 156 13.48 -11.42 21.77
C ALA A 156 12.88 -10.67 22.98
N LEU A 157 12.28 -9.50 22.75
CA LEU A 157 11.75 -8.60 23.79
C LEU A 157 10.49 -9.17 24.46
N GLU A 158 9.60 -9.80 23.70
CA GLU A 158 8.37 -10.39 24.24
C GLU A 158 8.68 -11.61 25.14
N ALA A 159 9.71 -12.39 24.78
CA ALA A 159 10.21 -13.51 25.57
C ALA A 159 10.97 -13.06 26.84
N ALA A 160 11.61 -11.89 26.80
CA ALA A 160 12.31 -11.27 27.93
C ALA A 160 11.37 -10.62 28.98
N GLY A 161 10.09 -10.99 29.00
CA GLY A 161 9.11 -10.52 29.98
C GLY A 161 8.44 -9.18 29.66
N ARG A 162 8.79 -8.52 28.53
CA ARG A 162 8.05 -7.35 28.02
C ARG A 162 6.81 -7.79 27.24
N LYS A 163 5.92 -8.55 27.89
CA LYS A 163 4.74 -9.17 27.26
C LYS A 163 3.81 -8.11 26.64
N ALA A 164 3.10 -8.52 25.59
CA ALA A 164 1.97 -7.76 25.07
C ALA A 164 0.91 -7.56 26.19
N PRO A 165 0.25 -6.39 26.27
CA PRO A 165 -0.77 -6.12 27.29
C PRO A 165 -1.96 -7.06 27.17
N SER A 166 -2.72 -7.20 28.26
CA SER A 166 -4.00 -7.92 28.23
C SER A 166 -5.04 -7.14 27.42
N ALA A 167 -6.05 -7.85 26.89
CA ALA A 167 -7.18 -7.26 26.18
C ALA A 167 -7.97 -6.24 27.02
N GLU A 168 -7.86 -6.32 28.35
CA GLU A 168 -8.51 -5.42 29.31
C GLU A 168 -7.82 -4.04 29.42
N HIS A 169 -6.54 -3.94 29.04
CA HIS A 169 -5.77 -2.69 29.09
C HIS A 169 -4.99 -2.50 27.78
N PRO A 170 -5.68 -2.16 26.67
CA PRO A 170 -5.05 -2.00 25.38
C PRO A 170 -4.09 -0.81 25.41
N GLU A 171 -2.84 -1.05 25.02
CA GLU A 171 -1.83 0.00 24.90
C GLU A 171 -1.90 0.67 23.52
N GLY A 172 -1.69 1.98 23.48
CA GLY A 172 -1.46 2.75 22.26
C GLY A 172 0.00 2.68 21.81
N VAL A 173 0.30 3.31 20.67
CA VAL A 173 1.65 3.28 20.09
C VAL A 173 2.72 3.92 20.99
N ALA A 174 2.37 4.94 21.77
CA ALA A 174 3.30 5.62 22.68
C ALA A 174 3.83 4.68 23.77
N GLN A 175 2.98 3.82 24.32
CA GLN A 175 3.39 2.80 25.29
C GLN A 175 4.23 1.69 24.65
N VAL A 176 3.97 1.34 23.38
CA VAL A 176 4.83 0.42 22.63
C VAL A 176 6.22 1.02 22.46
N ILE A 177 6.30 2.29 22.05
CA ILE A 177 7.55 3.03 21.87
C ILE A 177 8.35 3.09 23.17
N ALA A 178 7.71 3.42 24.29
CA ALA A 178 8.36 3.51 25.61
C ALA A 178 8.99 2.20 26.09
N ARG A 179 8.63 1.05 25.49
CA ARG A 179 9.19 -0.27 25.83
C ARG A 179 10.28 -0.73 24.88
N LEU A 180 10.68 0.08 23.90
CA LEU A 180 11.82 -0.24 23.05
C LEU A 180 13.12 -0.23 23.84
N PRO A 181 14.15 -0.97 23.38
CA PRO A 181 15.50 -0.82 23.92
C PRO A 181 16.00 0.61 23.71
N GLU A 182 16.73 1.14 24.69
CA GLU A 182 17.37 2.44 24.57
C GLU A 182 18.63 2.34 23.70
N GLY A 183 18.84 3.33 22.84
CA GLY A 183 20.02 3.43 21.98
C GLY A 183 20.01 2.47 20.77
N ARG A 184 21.14 2.46 20.07
CA ARG A 184 21.34 1.62 18.87
C ARG A 184 21.70 0.19 19.29
N PRO A 185 21.27 -0.83 18.52
CA PRO A 185 21.76 -2.20 18.72
C PRO A 185 23.27 -2.29 18.50
N ALA A 186 23.89 -3.35 19.01
CA ALA A 186 25.30 -3.62 18.67
C ALA A 186 25.43 -3.88 17.15
N PRO A 187 26.52 -3.46 16.48
CA PRO A 187 26.67 -3.65 15.04
C PRO A 187 26.48 -5.10 14.58
N ASP A 188 27.02 -6.08 15.33
CA ASP A 188 26.87 -7.50 15.02
C ASP A 188 25.43 -7.99 15.18
N GLU A 189 24.67 -7.42 16.11
CA GLU A 189 23.25 -7.72 16.30
C GLU A 189 22.44 -7.21 15.12
N ALA A 190 22.60 -5.93 14.77
CA ALA A 190 21.95 -5.31 13.61
C ALA A 190 22.23 -6.08 12.31
N ALA A 191 23.50 -6.48 12.11
CA ALA A 191 23.91 -7.30 10.96
C ALA A 191 23.21 -8.67 10.94
N ARG A 192 23.10 -9.36 12.09
CA ARG A 192 22.38 -10.64 12.19
C ARG A 192 20.89 -10.49 11.90
N VAL A 193 20.24 -9.46 12.45
CA VAL A 193 18.83 -9.15 12.20
C VAL A 193 18.62 -8.88 10.72
N HIS A 194 19.43 -8.00 10.12
CA HIS A 194 19.33 -7.70 8.68
C HIS A 194 19.54 -8.94 7.81
N ALA A 195 20.56 -9.73 8.08
CA ALA A 195 20.83 -10.94 7.30
C ALA A 195 19.66 -11.95 7.37
N ARG A 196 18.96 -12.02 8.50
CA ARG A 196 17.76 -12.86 8.67
C ARG A 196 16.60 -12.33 7.83
N LEU A 197 16.34 -11.03 7.87
CA LEU A 197 15.31 -10.37 7.05
C LEU A 197 15.62 -10.51 5.54
N ALA A 198 16.88 -10.35 5.14
CA ALA A 198 17.31 -10.54 3.75
C ALA A 198 17.04 -11.97 3.26
N ARG A 199 17.38 -13.00 4.06
CA ARG A 199 17.04 -14.39 3.74
C ARG A 199 15.53 -14.62 3.63
N HIS A 200 14.73 -13.96 4.46
CA HIS A 200 13.28 -14.02 4.36
C HIS A 200 12.80 -13.46 3.01
N ILE A 201 13.34 -12.33 2.56
CA ILE A 201 13.01 -11.74 1.25
C ILE A 201 13.40 -12.69 0.11
N GLU A 202 14.58 -13.30 0.16
CA GLU A 202 15.02 -14.27 -0.85
C GLU A 202 14.13 -15.52 -0.89
N ALA A 203 13.64 -15.97 0.28
CA ALA A 203 12.72 -17.09 0.38
C ALA A 203 11.35 -16.81 -0.28
N LEU A 204 11.00 -15.54 -0.52
CA LEU A 204 9.83 -15.17 -1.32
C LEU A 204 10.02 -15.47 -2.81
N GLY A 205 11.22 -15.87 -3.26
CA GLY A 205 11.56 -16.11 -4.66
C GLY A 205 12.01 -14.86 -5.43
N VAL A 206 12.03 -13.70 -4.76
CA VAL A 206 12.47 -12.44 -5.37
C VAL A 206 13.97 -12.50 -5.65
N LYS A 207 14.35 -12.31 -6.91
CA LYS A 207 15.77 -12.26 -7.32
C LYS A 207 16.37 -10.90 -6.96
N LEU A 208 17.24 -10.89 -5.96
CA LEU A 208 17.98 -9.71 -5.54
C LEU A 208 19.38 -9.68 -6.17
N SER A 209 19.66 -8.61 -6.93
CA SER A 209 21.01 -8.29 -7.38
C SER A 209 21.90 -7.84 -6.20
N GLU A 210 23.20 -7.68 -6.44
CA GLU A 210 24.13 -7.11 -5.45
C GLU A 210 23.71 -5.67 -5.06
N ALA A 211 23.36 -4.85 -6.04
CA ALA A 211 22.86 -3.49 -5.81
C ALA A 211 21.54 -3.46 -5.00
N ASP A 212 20.67 -4.46 -5.19
CA ASP A 212 19.44 -4.58 -4.39
C ASP A 212 19.75 -4.88 -2.93
N ARG A 213 20.71 -5.77 -2.67
CA ARG A 213 21.15 -6.12 -1.30
C ARG A 213 21.77 -4.92 -0.62
N GLU A 214 22.60 -4.17 -1.33
CA GLU A 214 23.18 -2.94 -0.79
C GLU A 214 22.09 -1.90 -0.50
N THR A 215 21.11 -1.74 -1.39
CA THR A 215 19.98 -0.82 -1.19
C THR A 215 19.11 -1.22 0.01
N LEU A 216 18.83 -2.53 0.19
CA LEU A 216 18.15 -3.05 1.37
C LEU A 216 18.93 -2.78 2.66
N TRP A 217 20.26 -2.96 2.62
CA TRP A 217 21.11 -2.66 3.76
C TRP A 217 21.08 -1.16 4.09
N ARG A 218 21.27 -0.27 3.10
CA ARG A 218 21.21 1.19 3.30
C ARG A 218 19.87 1.63 3.90
N ALA A 219 18.76 1.07 3.40
CA ALA A 219 17.43 1.36 3.94
C ALA A 219 17.31 0.93 5.41
N HIS A 220 17.68 -0.31 5.75
CA HIS A 220 17.61 -0.79 7.14
C HIS A 220 18.58 -0.01 8.06
N GLN A 221 19.77 0.30 7.55
CA GLN A 221 20.78 1.08 8.25
C GLN A 221 20.26 2.47 8.62
N ALA A 222 19.47 3.14 7.76
CA ALA A 222 18.85 4.41 8.09
C ALA A 222 17.95 4.32 9.34
N PHE A 223 17.15 3.24 9.47
CA PHE A 223 16.35 3.00 10.68
C PHE A 223 17.20 2.61 11.88
N ILE A 224 18.28 1.85 11.71
CA ILE A 224 19.21 1.49 12.78
C ILE A 224 19.91 2.73 13.35
N ASP A 225 20.39 3.61 12.48
CA ASP A 225 21.19 4.76 12.86
C ASP A 225 20.35 5.89 13.46
N ALA A 226 19.19 6.18 12.87
CA ALA A 226 18.35 7.28 13.32
C ALA A 226 17.24 6.86 14.30
N GLY A 227 16.89 5.57 14.34
CA GLY A 227 15.79 5.05 15.16
C GLY A 227 14.47 5.78 14.90
N LEU A 228 13.73 6.07 15.97
CA LEU A 228 12.51 6.88 15.93
C LEU A 228 12.75 8.35 15.52
N GLY A 229 14.02 8.80 15.56
CA GLY A 229 14.43 10.11 15.09
C GLY A 229 14.60 10.22 13.57
N LEU A 230 14.42 9.12 12.81
CA LEU A 230 14.51 9.14 11.34
C LEU A 230 13.51 10.15 10.75
N ARG A 231 13.99 11.00 9.84
CA ARG A 231 13.20 12.03 9.16
C ARG A 231 13.34 11.87 7.65
N PHE A 232 12.33 12.35 6.93
CA PHE A 232 12.46 12.61 5.49
C PHE A 232 13.62 13.58 5.23
N THR A 233 14.42 13.30 4.21
CA THR A 233 15.52 14.18 3.77
C THR A 233 15.46 14.39 2.27
N LEU A 234 15.88 15.56 1.80
CA LEU A 234 16.09 15.84 0.38
C LEU A 234 17.58 15.69 0.06
N HIS A 235 17.92 15.38 -1.19
CA HIS A 235 19.34 15.41 -1.62
C HIS A 235 19.92 16.82 -1.49
N GLU A 236 19.11 17.84 -1.76
CA GLU A 236 19.45 19.24 -1.49
C GLU A 236 18.76 19.69 -0.21
N GLU A 237 19.54 20.07 0.80
CA GLU A 237 18.99 20.59 2.05
C GLU A 237 18.08 21.80 1.77
N ASN A 238 16.90 21.78 2.39
CA ASN A 238 16.08 22.95 2.52
C ASN A 238 15.94 23.27 4.00
N GLY A 239 15.73 24.53 4.37
CA GLY A 239 15.56 24.92 5.77
C GLY A 239 14.25 24.41 6.41
N ARG A 240 13.62 23.35 5.88
CA ARG A 240 12.36 22.80 6.40
C ARG A 240 12.68 21.71 7.41
N SER A 241 11.97 21.76 8.54
CA SER A 241 11.91 20.64 9.48
C SER A 241 10.78 19.69 9.05
N TYR A 242 11.13 18.44 8.78
CA TYR A 242 10.20 17.35 8.47
C TYR A 242 9.92 16.52 9.73
N PRO A 243 8.73 15.90 9.88
CA PRO A 243 8.44 15.10 11.07
C PRO A 243 9.36 13.88 11.20
N SER A 244 9.65 13.47 12.42
CA SER A 244 10.33 12.20 12.70
C SER A 244 9.37 11.04 12.59
N LEU A 245 9.92 9.83 12.47
CA LEU A 245 9.16 8.59 12.54
C LEU A 245 8.33 8.53 13.83
N GLU A 246 8.87 8.97 14.97
CA GLU A 246 8.12 9.05 16.23
C GLU A 246 6.87 9.94 16.13
N GLU A 247 7.04 11.14 15.55
CA GLU A 247 5.96 12.12 15.38
C GLU A 247 4.87 11.55 14.45
N LEU A 248 5.26 10.86 13.37
CA LEU A 248 4.32 10.21 12.44
C LEU A 248 3.59 9.03 13.08
N LEU A 249 4.30 8.16 13.79
CA LEU A 249 3.71 6.98 14.43
C LEU A 249 2.77 7.35 15.57
N SER A 250 3.11 8.39 16.34
CA SER A 250 2.35 8.90 17.48
C SER A 250 1.23 9.87 17.11
N ALA A 251 1.14 10.27 15.84
CA ALA A 251 0.10 11.16 15.35
C ALA A 251 -1.30 10.58 15.61
N ARG A 252 -2.24 11.48 15.93
CA ARG A 252 -3.65 11.14 16.09
C ARG A 252 -4.54 12.19 15.45
N HIS A 253 -5.64 11.74 14.86
CA HIS A 253 -6.70 12.62 14.38
C HIS A 253 -8.06 11.94 14.47
N GLN A 254 -9.05 12.60 15.10
CA GLN A 254 -10.42 12.09 15.27
C GLN A 254 -10.48 10.63 15.77
N GLY A 255 -9.69 10.32 16.81
CA GLY A 255 -9.61 8.97 17.39
C GLY A 255 -8.84 7.94 16.56
N GLN A 256 -8.37 8.28 15.36
CA GLN A 256 -7.51 7.43 14.54
C GLN A 256 -6.03 7.67 14.84
N GLY A 257 -5.23 6.62 14.75
CA GLY A 257 -3.77 6.66 14.82
C GLY A 257 -3.12 5.83 13.70
N SER A 258 -1.81 5.64 13.77
CA SER A 258 -1.04 4.84 12.82
C SER A 258 -1.43 3.35 12.85
N PHE A 259 -0.91 2.55 11.92
CA PHE A 259 -1.09 1.09 11.91
C PHE A 259 -0.55 0.37 13.16
N LEU A 260 0.29 1.04 13.96
CA LEU A 260 0.80 0.54 15.25
C LEU A 260 -0.05 1.00 16.44
N GLU A 261 -1.07 1.82 16.22
CA GLU A 261 -1.86 2.37 17.30
C GLU A 261 -2.64 1.30 18.06
N THR A 262 -3.24 0.34 17.35
CA THR A 262 -4.00 -0.75 17.97
C THR A 262 -3.44 -2.10 17.56
N ALA A 263 -3.64 -3.12 18.42
CA ALA A 263 -3.27 -4.50 18.08
C ALA A 263 -4.06 -5.02 16.87
N GLU A 264 -5.31 -4.61 16.72
CA GLU A 264 -6.19 -5.00 15.60
C GLU A 264 -5.70 -4.42 14.25
N ASP A 265 -5.32 -3.14 14.23
CA ASP A 265 -4.75 -2.51 13.04
C ASP A 265 -3.47 -3.20 12.59
N TYR A 266 -2.56 -3.45 13.53
CA TYR A 266 -1.32 -4.17 13.25
C TYR A 266 -1.59 -5.59 12.76
N ALA A 267 -2.45 -6.35 13.46
CA ALA A 267 -2.77 -7.73 13.13
C ALA A 267 -3.38 -7.86 11.72
N PHE A 268 -4.25 -6.93 11.32
CA PHE A 268 -4.81 -6.91 9.98
C PHE A 268 -3.75 -6.67 8.91
N VAL A 269 -2.89 -5.66 9.06
CA VAL A 269 -1.82 -5.37 8.09
C VAL A 269 -0.86 -6.55 8.02
N LYS A 270 -0.50 -7.13 9.17
CA LYS A 270 0.33 -8.34 9.23
C LYS A 270 -0.33 -9.50 8.48
N ALA A 271 -1.61 -9.77 8.71
CA ALA A 271 -2.32 -10.85 8.02
C ALA A 271 -2.34 -10.64 6.49
N LEU A 272 -2.51 -9.39 6.04
CA LEU A 272 -2.47 -9.05 4.61
C LEU A 272 -1.05 -9.24 4.03
N GLN A 273 -0.01 -8.91 4.80
CA GLN A 273 1.38 -9.16 4.44
C GLN A 273 1.69 -10.66 4.39
N ASP A 274 1.33 -11.43 5.42
CA ASP A 274 1.61 -12.87 5.51
C ASP A 274 0.89 -13.66 4.40
N SER A 275 -0.30 -13.20 3.99
CA SER A 275 -1.04 -13.77 2.86
C SER A 275 -0.59 -13.27 1.49
N HIS A 276 0.54 -12.54 1.41
CA HIS A 276 1.11 -11.99 0.17
C HIS A 276 0.16 -11.08 -0.63
N ARG A 277 -0.75 -10.40 0.06
CA ARG A 277 -1.76 -9.49 -0.52
C ARG A 277 -1.38 -8.01 -0.43
N VAL A 278 -0.20 -7.69 0.10
CA VAL A 278 0.46 -6.38 -0.09
C VAL A 278 1.60 -6.56 -1.09
N ILE A 279 1.46 -6.00 -2.28
CA ILE A 279 2.39 -6.17 -3.39
C ILE A 279 3.11 -4.84 -3.66
N PRO A 280 4.42 -4.73 -3.36
CA PRO A 280 5.20 -3.59 -3.82
C PRO A 280 5.46 -3.69 -5.32
N VAL A 281 5.39 -2.55 -6.02
CA VAL A 281 5.52 -2.48 -7.47
C VAL A 281 6.39 -1.27 -7.83
N VAL A 282 7.38 -1.47 -8.71
CA VAL A 282 8.06 -0.34 -9.34
C VAL A 282 7.17 0.18 -10.47
N GLY A 283 6.71 1.43 -10.41
CA GLY A 283 5.76 1.93 -11.39
C GLY A 283 5.63 3.44 -11.43
N ASP A 284 5.62 3.98 -12.64
CA ASP A 284 5.23 5.36 -12.93
C ASP A 284 3.71 5.45 -13.06
N PHE A 285 3.08 6.40 -12.37
CA PHE A 285 1.63 6.63 -12.46
C PHE A 285 1.18 6.97 -13.89
N ALA A 286 2.02 7.69 -14.64
CA ALA A 286 1.79 7.99 -16.05
C ALA A 286 2.57 7.03 -16.99
N GLY A 287 3.13 5.95 -16.44
CA GLY A 287 3.81 4.88 -17.16
C GLY A 287 2.86 4.06 -18.02
N GLU A 288 3.42 3.18 -18.84
CA GLU A 288 2.65 2.42 -19.83
C GLU A 288 2.37 0.98 -19.39
N HIS A 289 2.84 0.57 -18.20
CA HIS A 289 2.82 -0.83 -17.78
C HIS A 289 2.21 -1.05 -16.41
N ALA A 290 2.82 -0.61 -15.30
CA ALA A 290 2.49 -1.05 -13.95
C ALA A 290 1.01 -0.85 -13.58
N LEU A 291 0.49 0.38 -13.68
CA LEU A 291 -0.92 0.64 -13.39
C LEU A 291 -1.87 -0.05 -14.39
N ARG A 292 -1.45 -0.26 -15.63
CA ARG A 292 -2.28 -0.97 -16.63
C ARG A 292 -2.34 -2.46 -16.34
N GLN A 293 -1.24 -3.07 -15.90
CA GLN A 293 -1.20 -4.47 -15.48
C GLN A 293 -2.00 -4.68 -14.20
N ILE A 294 -1.88 -3.77 -13.22
CA ILE A 294 -2.71 -3.79 -12.00
C ILE A 294 -4.19 -3.66 -12.38
N ALA A 295 -4.55 -2.71 -13.25
CA ALA A 295 -5.91 -2.57 -13.77
C ALA A 295 -6.44 -3.85 -14.43
N ALA A 296 -5.61 -4.51 -15.25
CA ALA A 296 -5.98 -5.76 -15.91
C ALA A 296 -6.19 -6.90 -14.91
N GLU A 297 -5.29 -7.05 -13.92
CA GLU A 297 -5.42 -8.03 -12.85
C GLU A 297 -6.69 -7.79 -12.01
N LEU A 298 -6.92 -6.55 -11.58
CA LEU A 298 -8.09 -6.18 -10.79
C LEU A 298 -9.41 -6.44 -11.54
N ARG A 299 -9.45 -6.19 -12.85
CA ARG A 299 -10.64 -6.53 -13.66
C ARG A 299 -10.87 -8.02 -13.78
N ARG A 300 -9.81 -8.79 -14.04
CA ARG A 300 -9.88 -10.25 -14.13
C ARG A 300 -10.45 -10.83 -12.83
N ASP A 301 -10.04 -10.27 -11.70
CA ASP A 301 -10.40 -10.74 -10.38
C ASP A 301 -11.70 -10.09 -9.85
N ALA A 302 -12.38 -9.28 -10.68
CA ALA A 302 -13.59 -8.52 -10.32
C ALA A 302 -13.45 -7.69 -9.03
N LEU A 303 -12.24 -7.16 -8.77
CA LEU A 303 -11.87 -6.48 -7.55
C LEU A 303 -11.77 -4.96 -7.79
N PRO A 304 -12.74 -4.15 -7.37
CA PRO A 304 -12.71 -2.70 -7.60
C PRO A 304 -11.72 -2.01 -6.67
N VAL A 305 -11.07 -0.95 -7.16
CA VAL A 305 -10.26 -0.03 -6.36
C VAL A 305 -11.17 0.75 -5.42
N ARG A 306 -10.92 0.70 -4.11
CA ARG A 306 -11.64 1.52 -3.11
C ARG A 306 -10.90 2.79 -2.77
N VAL A 307 -9.58 2.68 -2.60
CA VAL A 307 -8.75 3.81 -2.19
C VAL A 307 -7.53 3.85 -3.09
N PHE A 308 -7.25 5.03 -3.65
CA PHE A 308 -5.98 5.30 -4.32
C PHE A 308 -5.29 6.50 -3.65
N TYR A 309 -4.28 6.21 -2.85
CA TYR A 309 -3.42 7.22 -2.23
C TYR A 309 -2.33 7.70 -3.20
N THR A 310 -2.39 8.97 -3.61
CA THR A 310 -1.45 9.53 -4.60
C THR A 310 -0.44 10.49 -4.01
N SER A 311 -0.47 10.76 -2.69
CA SER A 311 0.35 11.80 -2.05
C SER A 311 0.25 13.11 -2.86
N ASN A 312 1.38 13.74 -3.20
CA ASN A 312 1.48 14.86 -4.12
C ASN A 312 2.02 14.48 -5.50
N VAL A 313 1.99 13.19 -5.89
CA VAL A 313 2.58 12.70 -7.15
C VAL A 313 2.00 13.44 -8.37
N GLU A 314 0.71 13.77 -8.33
CA GLU A 314 0.02 14.46 -9.43
C GLU A 314 0.58 15.87 -9.71
N GLN A 315 1.33 16.47 -8.77
CA GLN A 315 2.08 17.71 -9.02
C GLN A 315 3.13 17.54 -10.12
N TYR A 316 3.73 16.35 -10.25
CA TYR A 316 4.79 16.06 -11.21
C TYR A 316 4.26 15.56 -12.56
N LEU A 317 2.94 15.38 -12.69
CA LEU A 317 2.30 14.84 -13.90
C LEU A 317 1.68 15.94 -14.79
N ALA A 318 1.99 17.21 -14.51
CA ALA A 318 1.31 18.36 -15.11
C ALA A 318 1.59 18.57 -16.62
N GLU A 319 2.64 17.95 -17.18
CA GLU A 319 2.92 18.01 -18.62
C GLU A 319 1.75 17.38 -19.41
N PRO A 320 1.21 18.03 -20.46
CA PRO A 320 -0.04 17.60 -21.10
C PRO A 320 -0.08 16.14 -21.57
N ALA A 321 0.97 15.62 -22.20
CA ALA A 321 1.01 14.23 -22.66
C ALA A 321 1.07 13.26 -21.48
N THR A 322 1.82 13.61 -20.43
CA THR A 322 1.94 12.86 -19.18
C THR A 322 0.62 12.84 -18.41
N TRP A 323 -0.05 13.98 -18.29
CA TRP A 323 -1.39 14.08 -17.71
C TRP A 323 -2.41 13.22 -18.47
N ALA A 324 -2.36 13.26 -19.81
CA ALA A 324 -3.24 12.44 -20.64
C ALA A 324 -3.03 10.92 -20.41
N ARG A 325 -1.77 10.47 -20.27
CA ARG A 325 -1.47 9.07 -19.93
C ARG A 325 -1.94 8.71 -18.53
N TRP A 326 -1.74 9.58 -17.54
CA TRP A 326 -2.26 9.39 -16.18
C TRP A 326 -3.79 9.22 -16.19
N VAL A 327 -4.51 10.12 -16.85
CA VAL A 327 -5.98 10.03 -16.97
C VAL A 327 -6.42 8.75 -17.70
N ALA A 328 -5.67 8.30 -18.71
CA ALA A 328 -5.94 7.03 -19.39
C ALA A 328 -5.74 5.82 -18.47
N ASN A 329 -4.68 5.82 -17.66
CA ASN A 329 -4.43 4.78 -16.66
C ASN A 329 -5.52 4.76 -15.58
N LEU A 330 -5.99 5.92 -15.12
CA LEU A 330 -7.12 6.01 -14.19
C LEU A 330 -8.41 5.41 -14.75
N LYS A 331 -8.75 5.72 -16.02
CA LYS A 331 -9.90 5.11 -16.70
C LYS A 331 -9.76 3.60 -16.86
N ALA A 332 -8.53 3.09 -16.80
CA ALA A 332 -8.28 1.66 -16.83
C ALA A 332 -8.55 0.98 -15.48
N LEU A 333 -8.68 1.68 -14.36
CA LEU A 333 -8.95 1.01 -13.08
C LEU A 333 -10.44 0.64 -12.96
N PRO A 334 -10.79 -0.57 -12.47
CA PRO A 334 -12.16 -0.86 -12.07
C PRO A 334 -12.47 -0.09 -10.77
N THR A 335 -13.49 0.76 -10.80
CA THR A 335 -13.92 1.58 -9.65
C THR A 335 -15.41 1.43 -9.40
N GLU A 336 -15.86 1.86 -8.23
CA GLU A 336 -17.26 1.94 -7.83
C GLU A 336 -17.59 3.36 -7.34
N PRO A 337 -18.87 3.70 -7.10
CA PRO A 337 -19.29 5.06 -6.73
C PRO A 337 -18.67 5.61 -5.43
N ASP A 338 -18.22 4.74 -4.53
CA ASP A 338 -17.54 5.09 -3.27
C ASP A 338 -16.00 4.98 -3.37
N SER A 339 -15.44 4.78 -4.56
CA SER A 339 -14.00 4.80 -4.79
C SER A 339 -13.44 6.22 -4.64
N VAL A 340 -12.35 6.35 -3.87
CA VAL A 340 -11.79 7.65 -3.50
C VAL A 340 -10.29 7.75 -3.78
N PHE A 341 -9.86 8.94 -4.19
CA PHE A 341 -8.48 9.37 -4.10
C PHE A 341 -8.19 9.89 -2.69
N VAL A 342 -6.97 9.63 -2.21
CA VAL A 342 -6.38 10.31 -1.06
C VAL A 342 -5.15 11.08 -1.55
N ARG A 343 -5.18 12.40 -1.41
CA ARG A 343 -4.11 13.31 -1.87
C ARG A 343 -3.48 14.02 -0.69
N ALA A 344 -2.20 14.37 -0.83
CA ALA A 344 -1.51 15.27 0.07
C ALA A 344 -1.17 16.57 -0.66
N TYR A 345 -1.55 17.69 -0.07
CA TYR A 345 -1.07 19.00 -0.47
C TYR A 345 -0.01 19.46 0.53
N LEU A 346 1.21 19.70 0.05
CA LEU A 346 2.30 20.28 0.84
C LEU A 346 2.33 21.79 0.59
N ASP A 347 2.25 22.58 1.67
CA ASP A 347 2.28 24.03 1.61
C ASP A 347 3.59 24.55 0.99
N GLN A 348 3.46 25.13 -0.20
CA GLN A 348 4.54 25.72 -0.99
C GLN A 348 4.45 27.26 -1.02
N GLY A 349 4.09 27.86 0.11
CA GLY A 349 3.88 29.31 0.24
C GLY A 349 2.43 29.74 0.05
N ARG A 350 1.52 28.75 -0.07
CA ARG A 350 0.08 28.96 -0.12
C ARG A 350 -0.60 27.92 0.76
N ARG A 351 -1.17 28.38 1.87
CA ARG A 351 -1.93 27.54 2.79
C ARG A 351 -3.23 27.02 2.13
N HIS A 352 -3.50 25.73 2.26
CA HIS A 352 -4.77 25.15 1.81
C HIS A 352 -5.90 25.43 2.81
N PRO A 353 -7.16 25.66 2.38
CA PRO A 353 -8.29 25.84 3.30
C PRO A 353 -8.49 24.66 4.27
N ALA A 354 -8.26 23.44 3.79
CA ALA A 354 -8.35 22.23 4.62
C ALA A 354 -7.11 21.98 5.51
N GLN A 355 -6.10 22.85 5.50
CA GLN A 355 -4.88 22.65 6.30
C GLN A 355 -5.16 22.89 7.79
N LEU A 356 -5.03 21.83 8.58
CA LEU A 356 -5.22 21.84 10.03
C LEU A 356 -4.22 22.78 10.74
N PRO A 357 -4.58 23.37 11.90
CA PRO A 357 -3.67 24.20 12.69
C PRO A 357 -2.39 23.44 13.05
N GLY A 358 -1.23 24.08 12.86
CA GLY A 358 0.08 23.46 13.15
C GLY A 358 0.60 22.51 12.06
N HIS A 359 -0.21 22.17 11.06
CA HIS A 359 0.22 21.36 9.93
C HIS A 359 0.68 22.25 8.76
N ARG A 360 1.70 21.78 8.03
CA ARG A 360 2.13 22.34 6.73
C ARG A 360 1.64 21.52 5.55
N THR A 361 0.78 20.55 5.82
CA THR A 361 0.17 19.67 4.83
C THR A 361 -1.33 19.62 5.06
N ALA A 362 -2.09 19.35 4.01
CA ALA A 362 -3.49 18.96 4.08
C ALA A 362 -3.66 17.63 3.37
N THR A 363 -4.37 16.69 3.99
CA THR A 363 -4.74 15.42 3.33
C THR A 363 -6.21 15.49 2.92
N LEU A 364 -6.47 15.14 1.68
CA LEU A 364 -7.71 15.46 0.97
C LEU A 364 -8.30 14.19 0.37
N LEU A 365 -9.63 14.14 0.32
CA LEU A 365 -10.38 13.05 -0.25
C LEU A 365 -11.23 13.57 -1.43
N GLN A 366 -11.23 12.85 -2.55
CA GLN A 366 -12.06 13.15 -3.71
C GLN A 366 -12.58 11.86 -4.32
N ARG A 367 -13.86 11.79 -4.70
CA ARG A 367 -14.39 10.64 -5.43
C ARG A 367 -13.81 10.52 -6.84
N PHE A 368 -13.55 9.28 -7.27
CA PHE A 368 -13.11 9.00 -8.64
C PHE A 368 -14.12 9.50 -9.68
N GLU A 369 -15.41 9.32 -9.41
CA GLU A 369 -16.49 9.78 -10.27
C GLU A 369 -16.45 11.31 -10.44
N ALA A 370 -16.29 12.05 -9.33
CA ALA A 370 -16.20 13.51 -9.34
C ALA A 370 -14.98 13.99 -10.15
N PHE A 371 -13.81 13.37 -9.92
CA PHE A 371 -12.60 13.64 -10.71
C PHE A 371 -12.83 13.43 -12.21
N HIS A 372 -13.41 12.29 -12.60
CA HIS A 372 -13.64 11.97 -14.01
C HIS A 372 -14.65 12.91 -14.67
N ALA A 373 -15.74 13.25 -13.97
CA ALA A 373 -16.74 14.20 -14.45
C ALA A 373 -16.13 15.59 -14.63
N ARG A 374 -15.33 16.05 -13.66
CA ARG A 374 -14.63 17.33 -13.76
C ARG A 374 -13.63 17.31 -14.91
N GLN A 375 -12.75 16.32 -14.98
CA GLN A 375 -11.73 16.20 -16.04
C GLN A 375 -12.33 16.13 -17.45
N ALA A 376 -13.52 15.53 -17.62
CA ALA A 376 -14.20 15.43 -18.91
C ALA A 376 -14.82 16.76 -19.37
N THR A 377 -15.31 17.58 -18.44
CA THR A 377 -15.93 18.89 -18.75
C THR A 377 -14.89 20.00 -18.85
N ARG A 378 -13.90 19.98 -17.96
CA ARG A 378 -12.80 20.96 -17.90
C ARG A 378 -11.59 20.30 -17.24
N GLY A 379 -10.50 20.15 -17.97
CA GLY A 379 -9.25 19.63 -17.38
C GLY A 379 -8.71 20.52 -16.26
N TYR A 380 -7.98 19.93 -15.33
CA TYR A 380 -7.24 20.67 -14.31
C TYR A 380 -6.05 21.40 -14.94
N ARG A 381 -5.90 22.69 -14.66
CA ARG A 381 -4.80 23.50 -15.23
C ARG A 381 -3.60 23.63 -14.30
N SER A 382 -3.76 23.21 -13.05
CA SER A 382 -2.71 23.27 -12.03
C SER A 382 -3.00 22.25 -10.94
N PHE A 383 -1.95 21.86 -10.22
CA PHE A 383 -2.10 21.05 -9.02
C PHE A 383 -3.00 21.72 -7.97
N TRP A 384 -2.95 23.05 -7.84
CA TRP A 384 -3.83 23.79 -6.93
C TRP A 384 -5.31 23.61 -7.29
N GLU A 385 -5.67 23.69 -8.58
CA GLU A 385 -7.05 23.47 -9.04
C GLU A 385 -7.51 22.05 -8.69
N LEU A 386 -6.63 21.06 -8.81
CA LEU A 386 -6.92 19.67 -8.45
C LEU A 386 -7.13 19.47 -6.94
N VAL A 387 -6.22 19.99 -6.11
CA VAL A 387 -6.34 19.80 -4.65
C VAL A 387 -7.42 20.66 -4.01
N SER A 388 -7.89 21.72 -4.68
CA SER A 388 -9.05 22.51 -4.22
C SER A 388 -10.39 21.93 -4.67
N ASP A 389 -10.38 20.90 -5.52
CA ASP A 389 -11.58 20.23 -6.02
C ASP A 389 -11.88 19.01 -5.15
N THR A 390 -12.37 19.27 -3.94
CA THR A 390 -12.73 18.23 -2.97
C THR A 390 -14.24 18.04 -2.95
N ASP A 391 -14.71 16.87 -2.52
CA ASP A 391 -16.13 16.56 -2.38
C ASP A 391 -16.87 17.52 -1.41
N ASP A 392 -16.12 18.24 -0.55
CA ASP A 392 -16.62 19.26 0.40
C ASP A 392 -16.49 20.70 -0.14
N SER A 393 -16.09 20.89 -1.41
CA SER A 393 -16.03 22.22 -2.04
C SER A 393 -17.44 22.67 -2.45
N PRO A 394 -17.84 23.92 -2.15
CA PRO A 394 -19.20 24.43 -2.38
C PRO A 394 -19.63 24.44 -3.86
#